data_AF-A0A3M1YQC6-F1
#
_entry.id   AF-A0A3M1YQC6-F1
#
_cell.length_a   1.000
_cell.length_b   1.000
_cell.length_c   1.000
_cell.angle_alpha   90.00
_cell.angle_beta   90.00
_cell.angle_gamma   90.00
#
_symmetry.space_group_name_H-M   'P 1'
#
loop_
_entity.id
_entity.type
_entity.pdbx_description
1 polymer ?
#
loop_
_entity_poly.entity_id
_entity_poly.type
_entity_poly.pdbx_seq_one_letter_code
_entity_poly.pdbx_strand_id
1 'polypeptide(L)'
;AYIEAGAVVERCILDKITVIGHNARVGSIQDVGELGITCIGKNAHIPAGWTIGRSCILGTDVREEDFEKYDNKTVPDGEMIGYQSRR
;
A
#
# COMPACT_ATOMS: atom_id res chain seq x y z
N ALA A 1 6.89 10.93 0.09
CA ALA A 1 6.93 9.70 0.89
C ALA A 1 8.21 9.64 1.70
N TYR A 2 8.16 9.02 2.88
CA TYR A 2 9.31 8.53 3.62
C TYR A 2 9.34 7.00 3.45
N ILE A 3 10.43 6.46 2.94
CA ILE A 3 10.57 5.03 2.61
C ILE A 3 11.68 4.48 3.50
N GLU A 4 11.33 3.61 4.43
CA GLU A 4 12.25 3.07 5.42
C GLU A 4 13.17 1.99 4.83
N ALA A 5 14.25 1.70 5.54
CA ALA A 5 15.27 0.77 5.07
C ALA A 5 14.69 -0.61 4.76
N GLY A 6 15.09 -1.15 3.61
CA GLY A 6 14.66 -2.47 3.12
C GLY A 6 13.26 -2.49 2.49
N ALA A 7 12.51 -1.39 2.53
CA ALA A 7 11.23 -1.32 1.84
C ALA A 7 11.42 -1.33 0.30
N VAL A 8 10.50 -1.99 -0.40
CA VAL A 8 10.45 -2.08 -1.85
C VAL A 8 9.12 -1.49 -2.32
N VAL A 9 9.20 -0.51 -3.23
CA VAL A 9 8.04 0.15 -3.81
C VAL A 9 8.10 -0.03 -5.32
N GLU A 10 7.09 -0.68 -5.86
CA GLU A 10 7.05 -1.09 -7.25
C GLU A 10 5.72 -0.69 -7.86
N ARG A 11 5.77 0.14 -8.91
CA ARG A 11 4.59 0.54 -9.68
C ARG A 11 3.48 1.15 -8.82
N CYS A 12 3.88 2.08 -7.95
CA CYS A 12 2.97 2.79 -7.05
C CYS A 12 2.85 4.28 -7.36
N ILE A 13 1.71 4.85 -6.97
CA ILE A 13 1.54 6.29 -6.79
C ILE A 13 1.50 6.54 -5.28
N LEU A 14 2.46 7.31 -4.78
CA LEU A 14 2.54 7.70 -3.37
C LEU A 14 2.26 9.19 -3.24
N ASP A 15 1.24 9.56 -2.47
CA ASP A 15 0.98 10.96 -2.14
C ASP A 15 1.95 11.46 -1.04
N LYS A 16 1.79 12.72 -0.64
CA LYS A 16 2.61 13.40 0.37
C LYS A 16 2.43 12.79 1.76
N ILE A 17 3.53 12.83 2.54
CA ILE A 17 3.58 12.42 3.95
C ILE A 17 3.27 10.93 4.16
N THR A 18 3.24 10.13 3.09
CA THR A 18 3.17 8.67 3.19
C THR A 18 4.42 8.10 3.86
N VAL A 19 4.25 7.06 4.67
CA VAL A 19 5.34 6.30 5.30
C VAL A 19 5.25 4.85 4.85
N ILE A 20 6.35 4.33 4.30
CA ILE A 20 6.49 2.92 3.93
C ILE A 20 7.45 2.28 4.94
N GLY A 21 6.91 1.42 5.80
CA GLY A 21 7.64 0.83 6.91
C GLY A 21 8.78 -0.12 6.51
N HIS A 22 9.72 -0.33 7.42
CA HIS A 22 10.89 -1.20 7.22
C HIS A 22 10.52 -2.54 6.60
N ASN A 23 11.25 -2.93 5.55
CA ASN A 23 11.04 -4.20 4.83
C ASN A 23 9.62 -4.41 4.26
N ALA A 24 8.78 -3.37 4.17
CA ALA A 24 7.48 -3.49 3.51
C ALA A 24 7.66 -3.61 1.99
N ARG A 25 6.76 -4.34 1.35
CA ARG A 25 6.68 -4.49 -0.12
C ARG A 25 5.37 -3.90 -0.59
N VAL A 26 5.41 -2.91 -1.47
CA VAL A 26 4.21 -2.19 -1.90
C VAL A 26 4.12 -2.19 -3.41
N GLY A 27 3.03 -2.76 -3.93
CA GLY A 27 2.86 -3.00 -5.35
C GLY A 27 3.76 -4.12 -5.86
N SER A 28 3.79 -4.30 -7.18
CA SER A 28 4.67 -5.26 -7.86
C SER A 28 4.86 -4.89 -9.33
N ILE A 29 5.99 -5.30 -9.90
CA ILE A 29 6.20 -5.31 -11.37
C ILE A 29 5.82 -6.68 -11.92
N GLN A 30 5.05 -6.69 -13.00
CA GLN A 30 4.68 -7.88 -13.76
C GLN A 30 5.19 -7.73 -15.20
N ASP A 31 5.76 -8.79 -15.77
CA ASP A 31 6.22 -8.77 -17.17
C ASP A 31 5.06 -8.95 -18.16
N VAL A 32 3.98 -9.60 -17.74
CA VAL A 32 2.84 -9.94 -18.60
C VAL A 32 1.53 -9.83 -17.82
N GLY A 33 0.46 -9.38 -18.49
CA GLY A 33 -0.88 -9.30 -17.92
C GLY A 33 -1.24 -7.91 -17.37
N GLU A 34 -2.24 -7.87 -16.49
CA GLU A 34 -2.67 -6.63 -15.84
C GLU A 34 -1.57 -6.09 -14.92
N LEU A 35 -0.90 -5.02 -15.34
CA LEU A 35 0.24 -4.51 -14.61
C LEU A 35 -0.19 -3.89 -13.27
N GLY A 36 -1.36 -3.23 -13.23
CA GLY A 36 -1.92 -2.59 -12.03
C GLY A 36 -1.12 -1.39 -11.54
N ILE A 37 -1.74 -0.44 -10.83
CA ILE A 37 -1.02 0.61 -10.10
C ILE A 37 -1.59 0.63 -8.69
N THR A 38 -0.72 0.52 -7.68
CA THR A 38 -1.13 0.65 -6.28
C THR A 38 -1.05 2.10 -5.84
N CYS A 39 -2.16 2.65 -5.36
CA CYS A 39 -2.31 4.04 -4.98
C CYS A 39 -2.33 4.18 -3.45
N ILE A 40 -1.42 4.99 -2.91
CA ILE A 40 -1.29 5.24 -1.48
C ILE A 40 -1.61 6.71 -1.20
N GLY A 41 -2.71 6.93 -0.50
CA GLY A 41 -3.25 8.25 -0.17
C GLY A 41 -2.38 9.03 0.82
N LYS A 42 -2.61 10.35 0.86
CA LYS A 42 -1.90 11.28 1.74
C LYS A 42 -1.82 10.74 3.17
N ASN A 43 -0.63 10.85 3.75
CA ASN A 43 -0.38 10.55 5.16
C ASN A 43 -0.69 9.09 5.55
N ALA A 44 -0.82 8.15 4.61
CA ALA A 44 -1.00 6.73 4.92
C ALA A 44 0.32 6.10 5.40
N HIS A 45 0.24 5.23 6.41
CA HIS A 45 1.36 4.53 7.01
C HIS A 45 1.23 3.03 6.76
N ILE A 46 2.13 2.47 5.96
CA ILE A 46 2.23 1.02 5.75
C ILE A 46 3.15 0.46 6.84
N PRO A 47 2.71 -0.50 7.68
CA PRO A 47 3.52 -0.99 8.77
C PRO A 47 4.70 -1.85 8.28
N ALA A 48 5.69 -2.06 9.15
CA ALA A 48 6.90 -2.81 8.81
C ALA A 48 6.61 -4.28 8.43
N GLY A 49 7.28 -4.74 7.37
CA GLY A 49 7.19 -6.10 6.85
C GLY A 49 5.86 -6.46 6.17
N TRP A 50 4.97 -5.48 5.94
CA TRP A 50 3.71 -5.70 5.23
C TRP A 50 3.93 -5.85 3.73
N THR A 51 3.11 -6.69 3.09
CA THR A 51 3.03 -6.82 1.64
C THR A 51 1.70 -6.28 1.13
N ILE A 52 1.74 -5.25 0.29
CA ILE A 52 0.56 -4.69 -0.37
C ILE A 52 0.57 -5.12 -1.83
N GLY A 53 -0.50 -5.80 -2.25
CA GLY A 53 -0.69 -6.25 -3.62
C GLY A 53 -0.75 -5.12 -4.64
N ARG A 54 -0.91 -5.51 -5.91
CA ARG A 54 -1.10 -4.58 -7.04
C ARG A 54 -2.54 -4.09 -7.12
N SER A 55 -2.75 -2.97 -7.79
CA SER A 55 -4.08 -2.37 -8.00
C SER A 55 -4.83 -2.01 -6.70
N CYS A 56 -4.14 -1.97 -5.56
CA CYS A 56 -4.76 -1.61 -4.29
C CYS A 56 -4.93 -0.09 -4.18
N ILE A 57 -5.92 0.32 -3.40
CA ILE A 57 -6.14 1.72 -3.03
C ILE A 57 -6.12 1.84 -1.52
N LEU A 58 -5.10 2.48 -0.98
CA LEU A 58 -5.08 2.91 0.42
C LEU A 58 -5.50 4.37 0.47
N GLY A 59 -6.55 4.65 1.23
CA GLY A 59 -7.11 5.97 1.44
C GLY A 59 -6.16 6.90 2.20
N THR A 60 -6.63 8.12 2.43
CA THR A 60 -5.92 9.08 3.26
C THR A 60 -5.92 8.63 4.71
N ASP A 61 -4.83 8.94 5.42
CA ASP A 61 -4.74 8.73 6.86
C ASP A 61 -4.90 7.26 7.31
N VAL A 62 -4.68 6.29 6.42
CA VAL A 62 -4.62 4.86 6.77
C VAL A 62 -3.51 4.62 7.78
N ARG A 63 -3.80 3.84 8.83
CA ARG A 63 -2.92 3.52 9.96
C ARG A 63 -2.84 2.02 10.19
N GLU A 64 -1.98 1.61 11.11
CA GLU A 64 -1.71 0.20 11.40
C GLU A 64 -2.98 -0.57 11.80
N GLU A 65 -3.89 0.07 12.53
CA GLU A 65 -5.20 -0.49 12.91
C GLU A 65 -6.07 -0.90 11.70
N ASP A 66 -5.96 -0.21 10.55
CA ASP A 66 -6.74 -0.53 9.35
C ASP A 66 -6.31 -1.85 8.70
N PHE A 67 -5.14 -2.36 9.07
CA PHE A 67 -4.59 -3.59 8.55
C PHE A 67 -4.89 -4.81 9.44
N GLU A 68 -5.42 -4.62 10.65
CA GLU A 68 -5.66 -5.70 11.63
C GLU A 68 -6.57 -6.82 11.10
N LYS A 69 -7.37 -6.54 10.07
CA LYS A 69 -8.22 -7.54 9.39
C LYS A 69 -7.47 -8.55 8.53
N TYR A 70 -6.16 -8.42 8.34
CA TYR A 70 -5.35 -9.32 7.52
C TYR A 70 -4.34 -10.12 8.36
N ASP A 71 -4.52 -11.43 8.44
CA ASP A 71 -3.73 -12.29 9.34
C ASP A 71 -2.25 -12.44 8.93
N ASN A 72 -1.93 -12.37 7.64
CA ASN A 72 -0.60 -12.69 7.11
C ASN A 72 0.22 -11.45 6.70
N LYS A 73 -0.06 -10.28 7.31
CA LYS A 73 0.56 -9.00 6.93
C LYS A 73 0.52 -8.71 5.42
N THR A 74 -0.54 -9.19 4.77
CA THR A 74 -0.66 -9.16 3.32
C THR A 74 -2.02 -8.60 2.94
N VAL A 75 -2.01 -7.54 2.15
CA VAL A 75 -3.21 -6.99 1.51
C VAL A 75 -3.30 -7.57 0.10
N PRO A 76 -4.37 -8.34 -0.23
CA PRO A 76 -4.57 -8.92 -1.55
C PRO A 76 -4.62 -7.88 -2.68
N ASP A 77 -4.37 -8.31 -3.90
CA ASP A 77 -4.51 -7.47 -5.10
C ASP A 77 -5.92 -6.85 -5.20
N GLY A 78 -5.98 -5.58 -5.60
CA GLY A 78 -7.24 -4.87 -5.86
C GLY A 78 -8.01 -4.42 -4.62
N GLU A 79 -7.49 -4.65 -3.41
CA GLU A 79 -8.17 -4.25 -2.17
C GLU A 79 -8.20 -2.73 -1.96
N MET A 80 -9.23 -2.29 -1.25
CA MET A 80 -9.45 -0.89 -0.92
C MET A 80 -9.56 -0.72 0.61
N ILE A 81 -8.61 0.02 1.19
CA ILE A 81 -8.54 0.26 2.63
C ILE A 81 -8.70 1.76 2.87
N GLY A 82 -9.62 2.16 3.76
CA GLY A 82 -9.84 3.58 4.07
C GLY A 82 -10.34 4.44 2.90
N TYR A 83 -10.62 3.83 1.74
CA TYR A 83 -11.14 4.51 0.57
C TYR A 83 -12.67 4.59 0.66
N GLN A 84 -13.20 5.82 0.61
CA GLN A 84 -14.64 6.05 0.50
C GLN A 84 -14.92 6.82 -0.79
N SER A 85 -15.68 6.20 -1.69
CA SER A 85 -16.20 6.89 -2.88
C SER A 85 -17.20 7.94 -2.42
N ARG A 86 -16.95 9.21 -2.76
CA ARG A 86 -17.97 10.25 -2.64
C ARG A 86 -19.02 10.00 -3.71
N ARG A 87 -20.28 9.78 -3.30
CA ARG A 87 -21.46 9.84 -4.17
C ARG A 87 -21.94 11.26 -4.33
#